data_AF-A0A9R1PWI8-F1
#
_entry.id   AF-A0A9R1PWI8-F1
#
_cell.length_a   1.000
_cell.length_b   1.000
_cell.length_c   1.000
_cell.angle_alpha   90.00
_cell.angle_beta   90.00
_cell.angle_gamma   90.00
#
_symmetry.space_group_name_H-M   'P 1'
#
loop_
_entity.id
_entity.type
_entity.pdbx_description
1 polymer ?
#
loop_
_entity_poly.entity_id
_entity_poly.type
_entity_poly.pdbx_seq_one_letter_code
_entity_poly.pdbx_strand_id
1 'polypeptide(L)'
;MKEMMVGSVAPVGPVGRWGAAPPQELLERMKDYGQEGAFALWDELSPEDRDLLVRDIESLDLSRIDRIIRRSMGSQGGYLAPAEPVPESSVSRVEERSPEDKERWWKKGLRAISEGKLAVVLLAGGQGTRLGSSDPKGCFSKSIPSESLYVSS
;
A
#
# COMPACT_ATOMS: atom_id res chain seq x y z
N MET A 1 -27.51 68.46 -17.66
CA MET A 1 -26.70 67.86 -18.75
C MET A 1 -25.26 67.87 -18.27
N LYS A 2 -24.52 66.78 -18.08
CA LYS A 2 -24.59 65.38 -18.54
C LYS A 2 -23.63 64.61 -17.61
N GLU A 3 -24.13 63.77 -16.71
CA GLU A 3 -23.97 62.30 -16.70
C GLU A 3 -22.57 61.73 -17.05
N MET A 4 -22.07 60.92 -16.09
CA MET A 4 -21.18 59.75 -16.18
C MET A 4 -19.72 59.88 -16.65
N MET A 5 -18.78 59.37 -15.83
CA MET A 5 -18.35 57.97 -15.97
C MET A 5 -17.58 57.49 -14.73
N VAL A 6 -18.22 56.64 -13.91
CA VAL A 6 -17.55 55.82 -12.90
C VAL A 6 -16.87 54.68 -13.66
N GLY A 7 -15.54 54.65 -13.62
CA GLY A 7 -14.74 53.56 -14.19
C GLY A 7 -15.05 52.26 -13.46
N SER A 8 -15.67 51.33 -14.17
CA SER A 8 -15.89 49.95 -13.74
C SER A 8 -14.54 49.25 -13.62
N VAL A 9 -14.13 48.93 -12.39
CA VAL A 9 -13.11 47.92 -12.14
C VAL A 9 -13.78 46.57 -12.35
N ALA A 10 -13.39 45.87 -13.41
CA ALA A 10 -13.84 44.50 -13.66
C ALA A 10 -13.35 43.59 -12.51
N PRO A 11 -14.17 42.62 -12.05
CA PRO A 11 -13.77 41.72 -10.99
C PRO A 11 -12.75 40.71 -11.53
N VAL A 12 -11.52 40.79 -11.05
CA VAL A 12 -10.55 39.71 -11.20
C VAL A 12 -11.03 38.57 -10.30
N GLY A 13 -11.49 37.48 -10.91
CA GLY A 13 -11.89 36.26 -10.20
C GLY A 13 -10.73 35.67 -9.38
N PRO A 14 -11.02 34.79 -8.41
CA PRO A 14 -10.06 34.39 -7.40
C PRO A 14 -8.91 33.61 -8.05
N VAL A 15 -7.74 34.25 -8.13
CA VAL A 15 -6.47 33.54 -8.29
C VAL A 15 -6.32 32.71 -7.01
N GLY A 16 -6.17 31.40 -7.14
CA GLY A 16 -5.98 30.47 -6.03
C GLY A 16 -4.95 31.02 -5.03
N ARG A 17 -5.14 30.70 -3.74
CA ARG A 17 -4.46 31.29 -2.57
C ARG A 17 -2.93 31.42 -2.72
N TRP A 18 -2.31 30.63 -3.59
CA TRP A 18 -0.87 30.54 -3.82
C TRP A 18 -0.41 30.66 -5.29
N GLY A 19 -1.31 30.96 -6.24
CA GLY A 19 -1.02 31.49 -7.59
C GLY A 19 -0.13 30.69 -8.58
N ALA A 20 0.47 29.57 -8.19
CA ALA A 20 1.33 28.76 -9.07
C ALA A 20 0.55 27.60 -9.70
N ALA A 21 0.72 27.38 -11.00
CA ALA A 21 0.14 26.26 -11.74
C ALA A 21 0.92 24.95 -11.48
N PRO A 22 0.30 23.77 -11.69
CA PRO A 22 0.99 22.49 -11.63
C PRO A 22 2.15 22.41 -12.64
N PRO A 23 3.20 21.61 -12.37
CA PRO A 23 4.25 21.33 -13.36
C PRO A 23 3.65 20.74 -14.64
N GLN A 24 3.79 21.45 -15.75
CA GLN A 24 3.10 21.12 -17.00
C GLN A 24 3.49 19.74 -17.55
N GLU A 25 4.77 19.39 -17.51
CA GLU A 25 5.27 18.08 -17.94
C GLU A 25 4.65 16.93 -17.14
N LEU A 26 4.48 17.12 -15.83
CA LEU A 26 3.89 16.12 -14.95
C LEU A 26 2.38 16.00 -15.18
N LEU A 27 1.70 17.11 -15.41
CA LEU A 27 0.28 17.13 -15.77
C LEU A 27 0.03 16.39 -17.09
N GLU A 28 0.87 16.62 -18.11
CA GLU A 28 0.80 15.92 -19.39
C GLU A 28 1.06 14.42 -19.23
N ARG A 29 2.10 14.04 -18.48
CA ARG A 29 2.37 12.64 -18.15
C ARG A 29 1.20 11.98 -17.45
N MET A 30 0.54 12.65 -16.50
CA MET A 30 -0.62 12.11 -15.77
C MET A 30 -1.86 11.98 -16.67
N LYS A 31 -2.01 12.89 -17.63
CA LYS A 31 -3.09 12.86 -18.63
C LYS A 31 -3.01 11.64 -19.54
N ASP A 32 -1.81 11.17 -19.89
CA ASP A 32 -1.61 9.92 -20.65
C ASP A 32 -2.20 8.69 -19.93
N TYR A 33 -2.36 8.77 -18.61
CA TYR A 33 -2.98 7.73 -17.77
C TYR A 33 -4.39 8.07 -17.30
N GLY A 34 -4.96 9.22 -17.71
CA GLY A 34 -6.27 9.71 -17.27
C GLY A 34 -6.34 10.01 -15.76
N GLN A 35 -5.21 10.42 -15.15
CA GLN A 35 -5.07 10.70 -13.72
C GLN A 35 -4.84 12.18 -13.41
N GLU A 36 -5.17 13.09 -14.33
CA GLU A 36 -5.06 14.54 -14.14
C GLU A 36 -5.85 15.07 -12.93
N GLY A 37 -6.87 14.32 -12.48
CA GLY A 37 -7.64 14.62 -11.27
C GLY A 37 -6.79 14.67 -9.99
N ALA A 38 -5.58 14.11 -9.98
CA ALA A 38 -4.63 14.26 -8.87
C ALA A 38 -4.30 15.74 -8.55
N PHE A 39 -4.42 16.64 -9.54
CA PHE A 39 -4.17 18.07 -9.38
C PHE A 39 -5.44 18.90 -9.12
N ALA A 40 -6.61 18.27 -8.91
CA ALA A 40 -7.89 18.98 -8.79
C ALA A 40 -7.94 20.04 -7.67
N LEU A 41 -7.17 19.85 -6.60
CA LEU A 41 -7.10 20.76 -5.44
C LEU A 41 -5.78 21.54 -5.37
N TRP A 42 -5.04 21.64 -6.47
CA TRP A 42 -3.70 22.24 -6.49
C TRP A 42 -3.64 23.68 -5.96
N ASP A 43 -4.69 24.46 -6.20
CA ASP A 43 -4.80 25.86 -5.75
C ASP A 43 -5.03 26.01 -4.25
N GLU A 44 -5.47 24.93 -3.57
CA GLU A 44 -5.70 24.88 -2.13
C GLU A 44 -4.45 24.44 -1.35
N LEU A 45 -3.52 23.76 -2.01
CA LEU A 45 -2.29 23.24 -1.41
C LEU A 45 -1.29 24.36 -1.07
N SER A 46 -0.62 24.22 0.08
CA SER A 46 0.55 25.03 0.41
C SER A 46 1.71 24.75 -0.56
N PRO A 47 2.69 25.66 -0.71
CA PRO A 47 3.91 25.39 -1.47
C PRO A 47 4.60 24.09 -1.04
N GLU A 48 4.63 23.80 0.26
CA GLU A 48 5.24 22.59 0.82
C GLU A 48 4.46 21.32 0.43
N ASP A 49 3.13 21.35 0.49
CA ASP A 49 2.29 20.22 0.10
C ASP A 49 2.35 19.96 -1.41
N ARG A 50 2.53 21.00 -2.23
CA ARG A 50 2.74 20.88 -3.67
C ARG A 50 4.04 20.14 -3.98
N ASP A 51 5.13 20.49 -3.30
CA ASP A 51 6.42 19.81 -3.46
C ASP A 51 6.33 18.35 -3.03
N LEU A 52 5.62 18.05 -1.94
CA LEU A 52 5.37 16.67 -1.49
C LEU A 52 4.56 15.88 -2.53
N LEU A 53 3.47 16.44 -3.04
CA LEU A 53 2.64 15.80 -4.06
C LEU A 53 3.44 15.49 -5.33
N VAL A 54 4.25 16.44 -5.81
CA VAL A 54 5.09 16.25 -6.99
C VAL A 54 6.09 15.11 -6.75
N ARG A 55 6.80 15.11 -5.63
CA ARG A 55 7.76 14.06 -5.29
C ARG A 55 7.11 12.68 -5.17
N ASP A 56 5.93 12.62 -4.58
CA ASP A 56 5.19 11.37 -4.45
C ASP A 56 4.82 10.82 -5.82
N ILE A 57 4.26 11.64 -6.71
CA ILE A 57 3.90 11.23 -8.08
C ILE A 57 5.14 10.81 -8.87
N GLU A 58 6.24 11.56 -8.77
CA GLU A 58 7.50 11.24 -9.46
C GLU A 58 8.09 9.90 -9.02
N SER A 59 7.88 9.49 -7.77
CA SER A 59 8.32 8.19 -7.25
C SER A 59 7.53 6.99 -7.81
N LEU A 60 6.38 7.24 -8.46
CA LEU A 60 5.50 6.19 -8.97
C LEU A 60 5.91 5.71 -10.37
N ASP A 61 5.92 4.39 -10.53
CA ASP A 61 5.90 3.73 -11.84
C ASP A 61 4.46 3.68 -12.36
N LEU A 62 4.02 4.78 -12.98
CA LEU A 62 2.66 4.93 -13.52
C LEU A 62 2.31 3.86 -14.57
N SER A 63 3.28 3.44 -15.39
CA SER A 63 3.08 2.39 -16.40
C SER A 63 2.76 1.05 -15.75
N ARG A 64 3.49 0.70 -14.68
CA ARG A 64 3.21 -0.50 -13.89
C ARG A 64 1.86 -0.43 -13.20
N ILE A 65 1.51 0.72 -12.62
CA ILE A 65 0.23 0.91 -11.93
C ILE A 65 -0.94 0.74 -12.90
N ASP A 66 -0.91 1.42 -14.06
CA ASP A 66 -1.94 1.30 -15.10
C ASP A 66 -2.09 -0.17 -15.55
N ARG A 67 -0.97 -0.88 -15.77
CA ARG A 67 -1.01 -2.30 -16.11
C ARG A 67 -1.66 -3.15 -15.03
N ILE A 68 -1.39 -2.87 -13.74
CA ILE A 68 -2.00 -3.60 -12.62
C ILE A 68 -3.50 -3.33 -12.57
N ILE A 69 -3.91 -2.06 -12.68
CA ILE A 69 -5.32 -1.66 -12.65
C ILE A 69 -6.09 -2.30 -13.81
N ARG A 70 -5.61 -2.18 -15.04
CA ARG A 70 -6.27 -2.76 -16.22
C ARG A 70 -6.41 -4.28 -16.11
N ARG A 71 -5.37 -4.97 -15.61
CA ARG A 71 -5.44 -6.42 -15.38
C ARG A 71 -6.45 -6.77 -14.30
N SER A 72 -6.44 -6.06 -13.18
CA SER A 72 -7.34 -6.33 -12.06
C SER A 72 -8.81 -6.03 -12.40
N MET A 73 -9.07 -4.98 -13.18
CA MET A 73 -10.42 -4.62 -13.62
C MET A 73 -10.91 -5.51 -14.77
N GLY A 74 -10.00 -5.96 -15.64
CA GLY A 74 -10.31 -6.88 -16.74
C GLY A 74 -10.47 -8.34 -16.31
N SER A 75 -9.98 -8.74 -15.13
CA SER A 75 -10.08 -10.10 -14.61
C SER A 75 -11.41 -10.41 -13.92
N GLN A 76 -12.53 -9.93 -14.46
CA GLN A 76 -13.84 -10.32 -13.96
C GLN A 76 -14.20 -11.72 -14.47
N GLY A 77 -14.21 -12.70 -13.58
CA GLY A 77 -14.85 -14.00 -13.84
C GLY A 77 -14.12 -14.91 -14.83
N GLY A 78 -12.80 -15.06 -14.68
CA GLY A 78 -12.08 -16.15 -15.35
C GLY A 78 -12.64 -17.52 -14.93
N TYR A 79 -12.63 -18.48 -15.86
CA TYR A 79 -12.97 -19.87 -15.58
C TYR A 79 -12.14 -20.37 -14.40
N LEU A 80 -12.80 -20.61 -13.26
CA LEU A 80 -12.17 -21.27 -12.13
C LEU A 80 -12.12 -22.76 -12.47
N ALA A 81 -10.92 -23.27 -12.70
CA ALA A 81 -10.73 -24.71 -12.78
C ALA A 81 -11.29 -25.36 -11.50
N PRO A 82 -11.94 -26.53 -11.60
CA PRO A 82 -12.37 -27.27 -10.42
C PRO A 82 -11.19 -27.46 -9.46
N ALA A 83 -11.36 -27.04 -8.21
CA ALA A 83 -10.35 -27.27 -7.19
C ALA A 83 -10.38 -28.74 -6.79
N GLU A 84 -9.30 -29.47 -7.07
CA GLU A 84 -9.12 -30.85 -6.62
C GLU A 84 -8.36 -30.88 -5.29
N PRO A 85 -8.64 -31.86 -4.40
CA PRO A 85 -7.86 -32.06 -3.19
C PRO A 85 -6.40 -32.36 -3.49
N VAL A 86 -5.51 -31.89 -2.62
CA VAL A 86 -4.08 -32.25 -2.69
C VAL A 86 -3.94 -33.76 -2.42
N PRO A 87 -3.10 -34.50 -3.18
CA PRO A 87 -2.89 -35.93 -2.95
C PRO A 87 -2.44 -36.24 -1.52
N GLU A 88 -2.99 -37.30 -0.91
CA GLU A 88 -2.68 -37.67 0.48
C GLU A 88 -1.19 -37.94 0.71
N SER A 89 -0.48 -38.44 -0.30
CA SER A 89 0.98 -38.65 -0.26
C SER A 89 1.78 -37.36 -0.02
N SER A 90 1.20 -36.19 -0.27
CA SER A 90 1.83 -34.87 -0.05
C SER A 90 1.39 -34.21 1.27
N VAL A 91 0.53 -34.88 2.04
CA VAL A 91 -0.05 -34.34 3.28
C VAL A 91 0.47 -35.14 4.47
N SER A 92 0.86 -34.45 5.54
CA SER A 92 1.23 -35.10 6.80
C SER A 92 0.66 -34.36 8.00
N ARG A 93 -0.16 -35.06 8.80
CA ARG A 93 -0.76 -34.53 10.03
C ARG A 93 0.13 -34.80 11.24
N VAL A 94 0.24 -33.86 12.17
CA VAL A 94 1.16 -33.97 13.31
C VAL A 94 0.68 -35.07 14.27
N GLU A 95 -0.62 -35.19 14.42
CA GLU A 95 -1.32 -36.08 15.35
C GLU A 95 -1.13 -37.55 14.95
N GLU A 96 -1.17 -37.84 13.64
CA GLU A 96 -1.10 -39.19 13.06
C GLU A 96 0.35 -39.70 12.90
N ARG A 97 1.37 -38.86 13.10
CA ARG A 97 2.78 -39.26 12.96
C ARG A 97 3.22 -40.18 14.10
N SER A 98 4.00 -41.18 13.75
CA SER A 98 4.68 -42.03 14.73
C SER A 98 5.66 -41.21 15.58
N PRO A 99 5.98 -41.65 16.81
CA PRO A 99 6.99 -41.01 17.65
C PRO A 99 8.36 -40.88 16.96
N GLU A 100 8.74 -41.89 16.16
CA GLU A 100 10.01 -41.92 15.43
C GLU A 100 10.06 -40.85 14.34
N ASP A 101 8.95 -40.64 13.63
CA ASP A 101 8.84 -39.59 12.61
C ASP A 101 8.93 -38.19 13.21
N LYS A 102 8.27 -37.97 14.35
CA LYS A 102 8.32 -36.71 15.10
C LYS A 102 9.75 -36.37 15.53
N GLU A 103 10.43 -37.33 16.15
CA GLU A 103 11.80 -37.16 16.61
C GLU A 103 12.77 -36.94 15.44
N ARG A 104 12.62 -37.70 14.35
CA ARG A 104 13.45 -37.55 13.14
C ARG A 104 13.33 -36.14 12.57
N TRP A 105 12.13 -35.60 12.45
CA TRP A 105 11.91 -34.27 11.89
C TRP A 105 12.37 -33.15 12.82
N TRP A 106 12.16 -33.31 14.13
CA TRP A 106 12.68 -32.41 15.14
C TRP A 106 14.22 -32.27 15.05
N LYS A 107 14.94 -33.40 15.05
CA LYS A 107 16.41 -33.40 14.89
C LYS A 107 16.85 -32.77 13.57
N LYS A 108 16.14 -33.04 12.47
CA LYS A 108 16.44 -32.46 11.16
C LYS A 108 16.29 -30.93 11.18
N GLY A 109 15.26 -30.41 11.82
CA GLY A 109 15.05 -28.97 12.01
C GLY A 109 16.17 -28.32 12.83
N LEU A 110 16.50 -28.91 14.00
CA LEU A 110 17.60 -28.42 14.83
C LEU A 110 18.94 -28.43 14.12
N ARG A 111 19.21 -29.47 13.33
CA ARG A 111 20.41 -29.54 12.49
C ARG A 111 20.44 -28.39 11.47
N ALA A 112 19.34 -28.13 10.77
CA ALA A 112 19.26 -27.01 9.82
C ALA A 112 19.49 -25.65 10.50
N ILE A 113 18.99 -25.46 11.73
CA ILE A 113 19.27 -24.28 12.55
C ILE A 113 20.76 -24.19 12.88
N SER A 114 21.36 -25.28 13.37
CA SER A 114 22.78 -25.31 13.73
C SER A 114 23.73 -25.08 12.55
N GLU A 115 23.31 -25.44 11.34
CA GLU A 115 24.05 -25.23 10.09
C GLU A 115 23.78 -23.84 9.46
N GLY A 116 22.98 -22.98 10.09
CA GLY A 116 22.65 -21.65 9.57
C GLY A 116 21.78 -21.68 8.30
N LYS A 117 21.02 -22.76 8.08
CA LYS A 117 20.21 -22.99 6.86
C LYS A 117 18.74 -22.61 7.03
N LEU A 118 18.39 -21.92 8.11
CA LEU A 118 17.02 -21.52 8.42
C LEU A 118 16.92 -20.00 8.54
N ALA A 119 15.95 -19.42 7.84
CA ALA A 119 15.56 -18.02 7.96
C ALA A 119 14.05 -17.93 8.15
N VAL A 120 13.59 -16.89 8.84
CA VAL A 120 12.17 -16.60 9.07
C VAL A 120 11.81 -15.29 8.40
N VAL A 121 10.76 -15.30 7.57
CA VAL A 121 10.19 -14.09 6.96
C VAL A 121 8.87 -13.78 7.67
N LEU A 122 8.87 -12.71 8.47
CA LEU A 122 7.67 -12.25 9.16
C LEU A 122 6.92 -11.23 8.29
N LEU A 123 5.69 -11.58 7.89
CA LEU A 123 4.81 -10.67 7.14
C LEU A 123 4.08 -9.70 8.10
N ALA A 124 4.74 -8.59 8.46
CA ALA A 124 4.25 -7.61 9.44
C ALA A 124 3.81 -6.25 8.85
N GLY A 125 3.68 -6.12 7.53
CA GLY A 125 3.37 -4.83 6.86
C GLY A 125 1.93 -4.32 7.02
N GLY A 126 1.06 -5.04 7.72
CA GLY A 126 -0.33 -4.64 7.88
C GLY A 126 -0.51 -3.57 8.96
N GLN A 127 -1.21 -2.48 8.63
CA GLN A 127 -1.62 -1.48 9.61
C GLN A 127 -2.68 -2.02 10.58
N GLY A 128 -2.60 -1.62 11.84
CA GLY A 128 -3.48 -2.02 12.94
C GLY A 128 -4.89 -1.43 12.93
N THR A 129 -5.34 -0.82 11.83
CA THR A 129 -6.57 -0.01 11.79
C THR A 129 -7.83 -0.77 12.21
N ARG A 130 -7.94 -2.07 11.90
CA ARG A 130 -9.05 -2.93 12.38
C ARG A 130 -9.02 -3.23 13.88
N LEU A 131 -7.87 -3.04 14.53
CA LEU A 131 -7.65 -3.20 15.97
C LEU A 131 -7.79 -1.86 16.72
N GLY A 132 -8.16 -0.77 16.04
CA GLY A 132 -8.27 0.56 16.64
C GLY A 132 -6.93 1.21 16.99
N SER A 133 -5.83 0.73 16.42
CA SER A 133 -4.48 1.29 16.61
C SER A 133 -3.96 1.87 15.30
N SER A 134 -3.26 3.01 15.38
CA SER A 134 -2.49 3.61 14.29
C SER A 134 -1.15 2.90 14.05
N ASP A 135 -0.73 2.03 14.96
CA ASP A 135 0.56 1.35 14.92
C ASP A 135 0.52 0.06 14.08
N PRO A 136 1.68 -0.49 13.68
CA PRO A 136 1.76 -1.81 13.09
C PRO A 136 1.11 -2.87 13.99
N LYS A 137 0.45 -3.87 13.39
CA LYS A 137 -0.29 -4.90 14.14
C LYS A 137 0.53 -5.63 15.21
N GLY A 138 1.85 -5.76 15.01
CA GLY A 138 2.75 -6.38 15.99
C GLY A 138 2.86 -5.62 17.31
N CYS A 139 2.58 -4.32 17.31
CA CYS A 139 2.62 -3.48 18.51
C CYS A 139 1.33 -3.53 19.34
N PHE A 140 0.32 -4.28 18.89
CA PHE A 140 -0.97 -4.35 19.59
C PHE A 140 -0.86 -5.19 20.87
N SER A 141 -0.93 -4.52 22.02
CA SER A 141 -0.91 -5.20 23.33
C SER A 141 -2.23 -5.89 23.62
N LYS A 142 -2.23 -7.23 23.63
CA LYS A 142 -3.21 -7.98 24.41
C LYS A 142 -2.70 -7.98 25.85
N SER A 143 -3.56 -7.64 26.80
CA SER A 143 -3.29 -7.60 28.23
C SER A 143 -2.86 -8.97 28.78
N ILE A 144 -1.62 -9.37 28.50
CA ILE A 144 -0.94 -10.52 29.07
C ILE A 144 0.09 -9.94 30.05
N PRO A 145 0.22 -10.49 31.27
CA PRO A 145 1.10 -9.93 32.31
C PRO A 145 2.61 -9.96 31.98
N SER A 146 3.01 -10.41 30.79
CA SER A 146 4.38 -10.34 30.28
C SER A 146 4.45 -9.33 29.13
N GLU A 147 5.27 -8.29 29.27
CA GLU A 147 5.52 -7.24 28.26
C GLU A 147 6.34 -7.73 27.05
N SER A 148 5.88 -8.78 26.37
CA SER A 148 6.48 -9.20 25.11
C SER A 148 5.41 -9.55 24.10
N LEU A 149 5.33 -8.72 23.06
CA LEU A 149 4.33 -8.78 21.99
C LEU A 149 4.97 -9.24 20.68
N TYR A 150 5.72 -10.35 20.72
CA TYR A 150 6.52 -10.89 19.60
C TYR A 150 7.92 -10.26 19.49
N VAL A 151 8.93 -11.07 19.86
CA VAL A 151 10.38 -10.86 19.72
C VAL A 151 11.00 -9.88 20.74
N SER A 152 11.70 -10.45 21.74
CA SER A 152 12.77 -9.74 22.43
C SER A 152 13.93 -9.59 21.45
N SER A 153 14.26 -8.36 21.09
CA SER A 153 15.62 -7.98 20.67
C SER A 153 16.62 -8.25 21.77
#